data_AF-A0A9X4MAD1-F1
#
_entry.id   AF-A0A9X4MAD1-F1
#
_cell.length_a   1.000
_cell.length_b   1.000
_cell.length_c   1.000
_cell.angle_alpha   90.00
_cell.angle_beta   90.00
_cell.angle_gamma   90.00
#
_symmetry.space_group_name_H-M   'P 1'
#
loop_
_entity.id
_entity.type
_entity.pdbx_description
1 polymer ?
#
loop_
_entity_poly.entity_id
_entity_poly.type
_entity_poly.pdbx_seq_one_letter_code
_entity_poly.pdbx_strand_id
1 'polypeptide(L)'
;MYLFFNSHDHRPPHFHARKAGAWEIRVDILLCSKENGLVFTAKYPPNPQISGNDEKQILKLVLENRSKLLIEWEQKVCIKEDQ
;
A
#
# COMPACT_ATOMS: atom_id res chain seq x y z
N MET A 1 -13.05 -29.53 10.53
CA MET A 1 -11.68 -29.19 10.15
C MET A 1 -11.79 -27.90 9.37
N TYR A 2 -11.40 -26.77 9.95
CA TYR A 2 -11.50 -25.46 9.31
C TYR A 2 -10.24 -25.23 8.44
N LEU A 3 -10.43 -24.75 7.21
CA LEU A 3 -9.36 -24.52 6.23
C LEU A 3 -9.07 -23.03 6.18
N PHE A 4 -8.09 -22.56 6.96
CA PHE A 4 -7.70 -21.16 6.93
C PHE A 4 -6.83 -20.88 5.71
N PHE A 5 -7.41 -20.24 4.69
CA PHE A 5 -6.69 -19.73 3.51
C PHE A 5 -6.17 -18.31 3.79
N ASN A 6 -5.10 -18.19 4.56
CA ASN A 6 -4.50 -16.88 4.87
C ASN A 6 -3.61 -16.42 3.72
N SER A 7 -4.12 -15.60 2.79
CA SER A 7 -3.31 -14.93 1.75
C SER A 7 -2.38 -13.84 2.31
N HIS A 8 -2.30 -13.72 3.64
CA HIS A 8 -1.45 -12.79 4.37
C HIS A 8 0.05 -13.01 4.09
N ASP A 9 0.45 -14.23 3.69
CA ASP A 9 1.84 -14.57 3.37
C ASP A 9 2.35 -13.97 2.06
N HIS A 10 1.48 -13.41 1.21
CA HIS A 10 1.89 -13.11 -0.16
C HIS A 10 2.43 -11.71 -0.45
N ARG A 11 2.18 -10.66 0.36
CA ARG A 11 2.81 -9.33 0.18
C ARG A 11 2.80 -8.52 1.48
N PRO A 12 3.83 -7.70 1.77
CA PRO A 12 3.76 -6.75 2.88
C PRO A 12 2.53 -5.82 2.74
N PRO A 13 2.00 -5.27 3.85
CA PRO A 13 0.83 -4.39 3.81
C PRO A 13 1.06 -3.20 2.88
N HIS A 14 0.20 -3.05 1.89
CA HIS A 14 0.36 -2.03 0.86
C HIS A 14 -0.98 -1.49 0.35
N PHE A 15 -0.96 -0.30 -0.23
CA PHE A 15 -2.08 0.22 -1.01
C PHE A 15 -1.57 0.74 -2.36
N HIS A 16 -2.50 0.95 -3.29
CA HIS A 16 -2.16 1.52 -4.59
C HIS A 16 -2.43 3.03 -4.57
N ALA A 17 -1.42 3.81 -4.91
CA ALA A 17 -1.56 5.23 -5.21
C ALA A 17 -1.46 5.43 -6.72
N ARG A 18 -2.29 6.32 -7.28
CA ARG A 18 -2.27 6.61 -8.71
C ARG A 18 -2.54 8.07 -9.03
N LYS A 19 -1.96 8.53 -10.13
CA LYS A 19 -2.30 9.80 -10.80
C LYS A 19 -2.77 9.47 -12.20
N ALA A 20 -4.03 9.81 -12.50
CA ALA A 20 -4.69 9.42 -13.74
C ALA A 20 -3.88 9.86 -14.97
N GLY A 21 -3.67 8.93 -15.90
CA GLY A 21 -2.88 9.17 -17.12
C GLY A 21 -1.37 9.32 -16.92
N ALA A 22 -0.86 9.21 -15.68
CA ALA A 22 0.56 9.39 -15.38
C ALA A 22 1.20 8.13 -14.79
N TRP A 23 0.79 7.72 -13.59
CA TRP A 23 1.42 6.61 -12.89
C TRP A 23 0.50 5.90 -11.89
N GLU A 24 0.84 4.65 -11.60
CA GLU A 24 0.31 3.85 -10.49
C GLU A 24 1.49 3.16 -9.79
N ILE A 25 1.51 3.25 -8.46
CA ILE A 25 2.51 2.63 -7.60
C ILE A 25 1.84 1.84 -6.49
N ARG A 26 2.55 0.86 -5.96
CA ARG A 26 2.24 0.18 -4.72
C ARG A 26 3.09 0.76 -3.60
N VAL A 27 2.47 1.30 -2.57
CA VAL A 27 3.13 1.92 -1.42
C VAL A 27 3.13 0.95 -0.25
N ASP A 28 4.31 0.69 0.33
CA ASP A 28 4.48 -0.21 1.47
C ASP A 28 4.22 0.53 2.79
N ILE A 29 3.10 0.23 3.44
CA ILE A 29 2.54 1.01 4.56
C ILE A 29 3.52 1.06 5.75
N LEU A 30 4.15 -0.08 6.06
CA LEU A 30 5.02 -0.23 7.23
C LEU A 30 6.45 0.27 7.01
N LEU A 31 6.90 0.35 5.75
CA LEU A 31 8.27 0.77 5.41
C LEU A 31 8.39 2.29 5.26
N CYS A 32 7.27 2.99 4.99
CA CYS A 32 7.23 4.44 4.94
C CYS A 32 7.44 5.07 6.33
N SER A 33 8.44 5.95 6.46
CA SER A 33 8.73 6.67 7.71
C SER A 33 9.26 8.08 7.40
N LYS A 34 9.51 8.90 8.44
CA LYS A 34 10.13 10.22 8.24
C LYS A 34 11.59 10.08 7.79
N GLU A 35 12.24 8.99 8.19
CA GLU A 35 13.65 8.67 7.93
C GLU A 35 13.82 7.99 6.56
N ASN A 36 12.95 7.03 6.24
CA ASN A 36 13.00 6.26 4.99
C ASN A 36 12.31 6.96 3.82
N GLY A 37 11.44 7.93 4.11
CA GLY A 37 10.60 8.56 3.10
C GLY A 37 9.49 7.64 2.58
N LEU A 38 9.05 7.89 1.34
CA LEU A 38 8.07 7.06 0.65
C LEU A 38 8.75 5.80 0.09
N VAL A 39 8.29 4.62 0.51
CA VAL A 39 8.75 3.34 -0.02
C VAL A 39 7.67 2.76 -0.92
N PHE A 40 8.01 2.54 -2.19
CA PHE A 40 7.05 2.07 -3.19
C PHE A 40 7.69 1.20 -4.28
N THR A 41 6.84 0.43 -4.97
CA THR A 41 7.17 -0.26 -6.21
C THR A 41 6.31 0.25 -7.36
N ALA A 42 6.91 0.38 -8.55
CA ALA A 42 6.20 0.81 -9.74
C ALA A 42 5.24 -0.29 -10.22
N LYS A 43 3.99 0.10 -10.53
CA LYS A 43 3.05 -0.77 -11.25
C LYS A 43 2.93 -0.33 -12.71
N TYR A 44 2.83 0.97 -12.95
CA TYR A 44 2.79 1.54 -14.29
C TYR A 44 3.19 3.03 -14.28
N PRO A 45 3.98 3.50 -15.25
CA PRO A 45 4.91 2.72 -16.08
C PRO A 45 6.00 2.08 -15.19
N PRO A 46 6.89 1.22 -15.71
CA PRO A 46 7.95 0.58 -14.92
C PRO A 46 8.88 1.56 -14.19
N ASN A 47 9.05 2.77 -14.72
CA ASN A 47 9.81 3.87 -14.11
C ASN A 47 8.95 5.14 -14.06
N PRO A 48 8.01 5.24 -13.10
CA PRO A 48 7.09 6.36 -13.02
C PRO A 48 7.83 7.64 -12.61
N GLN A 49 7.55 8.74 -13.30
CA GLN A 49 8.02 10.07 -12.90
C GLN A 49 7.07 10.63 -11.85
N ILE A 50 7.44 10.49 -10.58
CA ILE A 50 6.68 11.02 -9.46
C ILE A 50 7.32 12.33 -9.03
N SER A 51 6.52 13.39 -8.95
CA SER A 51 7.06 14.68 -8.49
C SER A 51 7.38 14.62 -7.00
N GLY A 52 8.41 15.34 -6.56
CA GLY A 52 8.74 15.41 -5.13
C GLY A 52 7.60 15.98 -4.27
N ASN A 53 6.66 16.73 -4.85
CA ASN A 53 5.45 17.16 -4.17
C ASN A 53 4.46 16.01 -3.97
N ASP A 54 4.22 15.21 -5.02
CA ASP A 54 3.37 14.04 -4.94
C ASP A 54 3.94 13.03 -3.93
N GLU A 55 5.26 12.78 -3.94
CA GLU A 55 5.91 11.88 -2.97
C GLU A 55 5.70 12.35 -1.53
N LYS A 56 5.94 13.63 -1.24
CA LYS A 56 5.73 14.22 0.10
C LYS A 56 4.27 14.12 0.54
N GLN A 57 3.33 14.37 -0.38
CA GLN A 57 1.90 14.29 -0.08
C GLN A 57 1.47 12.85 0.22
N ILE A 58 1.91 11.88 -0.59
CA ILE A 58 1.61 10.46 -0.35
C ILE A 58 2.20 10.04 0.99
N LEU A 59 3.48 10.35 1.25
CA LEU A 59 4.13 10.03 2.53
C LEU A 59 3.36 10.60 3.72
N LYS A 60 2.99 11.88 3.67
CA LYS A 60 2.17 12.51 4.71
C LYS A 60 0.88 11.73 4.96
N LEU A 61 0.15 11.38 3.90
CA LEU A 61 -1.10 10.63 4.01
C LEU A 61 -0.91 9.23 4.61
N VAL A 62 0.17 8.52 4.25
CA VAL A 62 0.51 7.22 4.86
C VAL A 62 0.76 7.37 6.35
N LEU A 63 1.56 8.36 6.75
CA LEU A 63 1.90 8.56 8.16
C LEU A 63 0.68 8.97 9.00
N GLU A 64 -0.19 9.84 8.47
CA GLU A 64 -1.40 10.31 9.17
C GLU A 64 -2.50 9.24 9.26
N ASN A 65 -2.54 8.28 8.32
CA ASN A 65 -3.63 7.30 8.22
C ASN A 65 -3.17 5.85 8.38
N ARG A 66 -1.94 5.60 8.86
CA ARG A 66 -1.31 4.27 8.89
C ARG A 66 -2.22 3.18 9.47
N SER A 67 -2.80 3.41 10.64
CA SER A 67 -3.67 2.42 11.30
C SER A 67 -4.92 2.09 10.47
N LYS A 68 -5.52 3.09 9.82
CA LYS A 68 -6.71 2.89 8.96
C LYS A 68 -6.36 2.08 7.71
N LEU A 69 -5.21 2.40 7.09
CA LEU A 69 -4.73 1.69 5.91
C LEU A 69 -4.43 0.22 6.22
N LEU A 70 -3.88 -0.09 7.40
CA LEU A 70 -3.64 -1.47 7.84
C LEU A 70 -4.94 -2.24 8.04
N ILE A 71 -5.92 -1.65 8.75
CA ILE A 71 -7.23 -2.28 8.95
C ILE A 71 -7.92 -2.56 7.61
N GLU A 72 -7.91 -1.59 6.70
CA GLU A 72 -8.51 -1.76 5.37
C GLU A 72 -7.79 -2.84 4.56
N TRP A 73 -6.46 -2.89 4.63
CA TRP A 73 -5.68 -3.91 3.97
C TRP A 73 -6.01 -5.30 4.52
N GLU A 74 -6.02 -5.46 5.84
CA GLU A 74 -6.40 -6.71 6.52
C GLU A 74 -7.79 -7.18 6.10
N GLN A 75 -8.78 -6.28 6.04
CA GLN A 75 -10.14 -6.61 5.60
C GLN A 75 -10.20 -7.09 4.14
N LYS A 76 -9.32 -6.57 3.27
CA LYS A 76 -9.28 -6.93 1.85
C LYS A 76 -8.55 -8.23 1.58
N VAL A 77 -7.53 -8.54 2.38
CA VAL A 77 -6.71 -9.76 2.18
C VAL A 77 -7.16 -10.93 3.05
N CYS A 78 -7.83 -10.69 4.17
CA CYS A 78 -8.41 -11.75 4.98
C CYS A 78 -9.79 -12.13 4.43
N ILE A 79 -9.85 -13.22 3.66
CA ILE A 79 -11.13 -13.86 3.33
C ILE A 79 -11.61 -14.57 4.60
N LYS A 80 -12.75 -14.14 5.17
CA LYS A 80 -13.47 -14.98 6.12
C LYS A 80 -14.17 -16.08 5.34
N GLU A 81 -14.03 -17.34 5.74
CA GLU A 81 -14.93 -18.40 5.28
C GLU A 81 -16.35 -17.98 5.67
N ASP A 82 -17.21 -17.68 4.68
CA ASP A 82 -18.65 -17.56 4.91
C ASP A 82 -19.16 -18.96 5.32
N GLN A 83 -19.83 -19.03 6.48
CA GLN A 83 -20.50 -20.23 6.98
C GLN A 83 -21.77 -20.54 6.19
#